data_AF-A0A0V7ZN10-F1
#
_entry.id   AF-A0A0V7ZN10-F1
#
_cell.length_a   1.000
_cell.length_b   1.000
_cell.length_c   1.000
_cell.angle_alpha   90.00
_cell.angle_beta   90.00
_cell.angle_gamma   90.00
#
_symmetry.space_group_name_H-M   'P 1'
#
loop_
_entity.id
_entity.type
_entity.pdbx_description
1 polymer ?
#
loop_
_entity_poly.entity_id
_entity_poly.type
_entity_poly.pdbx_seq_one_letter_code
_entity_poly.pdbx_strand_id
1 'polypeptide(L)'
;MGITNFDITKIRSKYSDLGSRKVNKLIYTLGLSLAIAFTSFVGFASAEPNVIYQYNNIPVLRNHVLTIDDLEARSVIPSEIANQQRQFYAVQASKIRGESVTVTNLRNWNRFKALFRVQTIAKVLAVIVSIIGALFFLGGVLSRISWMIIAIVKELLAKIPIPVYEVIFCVAGAYLMLFLEGLSPNLFGALIFFLSLLLFHGKKTCDLSLDSEIKADFVSGMCLVIYAGSAWWNQSIAVAVLASLAFIAFFGFKLIAGPLSLLIGFDSEDKAGQGTFAAGCLMSFGIILTQNYLPSSIDVFQTGALFAGTFVYFLGMTILSSKWVASKNYWLRNVITFVSGLAMIWAATSLELGMVNAIAGTFFVLFIMDKYVELCTLWVKDEISFGASLLGAGLAGFGLIRVIELHPQYFIFHLFS
;
A
#
# COMPACT_ATOMS: atom_id res chain seq x y z
N MET A 1 -35.31 -12.07 -13.86
CA MET A 1 -34.60 -10.93 -14.49
C MET A 1 -33.47 -11.50 -15.35
N GLY A 2 -33.56 -11.34 -16.67
CA GLY A 2 -32.57 -11.86 -17.61
C GLY A 2 -31.31 -10.98 -17.66
N ILE A 3 -30.15 -11.61 -17.63
CA ILE A 3 -28.85 -10.96 -17.81
C ILE A 3 -28.64 -10.77 -19.31
N THR A 4 -28.81 -9.54 -19.80
CA THR A 4 -28.41 -9.16 -21.16
C THR A 4 -26.91 -8.91 -21.21
N ASN A 5 -26.22 -9.63 -22.09
CA ASN A 5 -24.81 -9.41 -22.42
C ASN A 5 -24.56 -7.95 -22.85
N PHE A 6 -23.68 -7.28 -22.12
CA PHE A 6 -23.27 -5.90 -22.36
C PHE A 6 -22.17 -5.89 -23.43
N ASP A 7 -22.53 -5.55 -24.67
CA ASP A 7 -21.59 -5.54 -25.80
C ASP A 7 -20.78 -4.23 -25.85
N ILE A 8 -19.58 -4.29 -25.28
CA ILE A 8 -18.61 -3.19 -25.13
C ILE A 8 -18.07 -2.70 -26.50
N THR A 9 -18.26 -3.46 -27.58
CA THR A 9 -17.71 -3.08 -28.90
C THR A 9 -18.42 -1.86 -29.53
N LYS A 10 -19.70 -1.63 -29.20
CA LYS A 10 -20.50 -0.55 -29.78
C LYS A 10 -20.17 0.86 -29.27
N ILE A 11 -19.55 0.98 -28.10
CA ILE A 11 -19.16 2.28 -27.51
C ILE A 11 -17.85 2.79 -28.16
N ARG A 12 -17.02 1.89 -28.68
CA ARG A 12 -15.69 2.23 -29.21
C ARG A 12 -15.71 2.98 -30.54
N SER A 13 -16.75 2.81 -31.37
CA SER A 13 -16.80 3.45 -32.69
C SER A 13 -17.30 4.89 -32.68
N LYS A 14 -17.87 5.37 -31.55
CA LYS A 14 -18.51 6.70 -31.48
C LYS A 14 -17.59 7.82 -30.98
N TYR A 15 -16.41 7.48 -30.44
CA TYR A 15 -15.48 8.43 -29.83
C TYR A 15 -14.22 8.72 -30.67
N SER A 16 -14.10 8.17 -31.89
CA SER A 16 -12.90 8.34 -32.72
C SER A 16 -12.86 9.63 -33.55
N ASP A 17 -13.93 10.43 -33.59
CA ASP A 17 -14.11 11.40 -34.68
C ASP A 17 -14.24 12.89 -34.28
N LEU A 18 -13.93 13.27 -33.04
CA LEU A 18 -13.96 14.68 -32.63
C LEU A 18 -12.67 15.14 -31.94
N GLY A 19 -11.94 16.02 -32.62
CA GLY A 19 -11.24 17.12 -31.95
C GLY A 19 -9.71 17.09 -31.97
N SER A 20 -9.07 16.86 -33.11
CA SER A 20 -7.64 17.15 -33.30
C SER A 20 -7.48 18.29 -34.29
N ARG A 21 -7.00 19.46 -33.82
CA ARG A 21 -6.11 20.34 -34.61
C ARG A 21 -5.56 21.59 -33.90
N LYS A 22 -5.96 21.97 -32.67
CA LYS A 22 -5.43 23.20 -32.03
C LYS A 22 -4.99 23.10 -30.57
N VAL A 23 -4.76 21.90 -30.03
CA VAL A 23 -4.24 21.72 -28.65
C VAL A 23 -2.72 21.44 -28.63
N ASN A 24 -2.11 21.29 -29.80
CA ASN A 24 -0.74 20.77 -29.97
C ASN A 24 0.41 21.72 -29.58
N LYS A 25 0.14 22.93 -29.08
CA LYS A 25 1.19 23.80 -28.49
C LYS A 25 1.09 23.96 -26.99
N LEU A 26 -0.04 23.62 -26.36
CA LEU A 26 -0.24 23.73 -24.91
C LEU A 26 0.27 22.48 -24.16
N ILE A 27 0.27 21.32 -24.83
CA ILE A 27 0.62 20.03 -24.23
C ILE A 27 2.14 19.83 -24.08
N TYR A 28 2.94 20.40 -24.98
CA TYR A 28 4.41 20.28 -24.92
C TYR A 28 5.03 21.15 -23.82
N THR A 29 4.44 22.31 -23.52
CA THR A 29 4.85 23.15 -22.39
C THR A 29 4.38 22.60 -21.05
N LEU A 30 3.23 21.92 -20.98
CA LEU A 30 2.73 21.26 -19.75
C LEU A 30 3.47 19.95 -19.43
N GLY A 31 3.83 19.14 -20.43
CA GLY A 31 4.55 17.88 -20.21
C GLY A 31 6.00 18.06 -19.73
N LEU A 32 6.69 19.08 -20.24
CA LEU A 32 8.06 19.40 -19.84
C LEU A 32 8.11 20.11 -18.47
N SER A 33 7.11 20.95 -18.16
CA SER A 33 7.00 21.58 -16.84
C SER A 33 6.57 20.62 -15.74
N LEU A 34 5.78 19.58 -16.04
CA LEU A 34 5.43 18.53 -15.05
C LEU A 34 6.63 17.62 -14.72
N ALA A 35 7.46 17.29 -15.70
CA ALA A 35 8.69 16.51 -15.50
C ALA A 35 9.76 17.30 -14.72
N ILE A 36 9.88 18.62 -14.97
CA ILE A 36 10.75 19.52 -14.21
C ILE A 36 10.19 19.80 -12.81
N ALA A 37 8.86 19.86 -12.64
CA ALA A 37 8.21 19.96 -11.33
C ALA A 37 8.39 18.69 -10.47
N PHE A 38 8.45 17.51 -11.09
CA PHE A 38 8.70 16.25 -10.38
C PHE A 38 10.17 16.04 -9.98
N THR A 39 11.13 16.55 -10.76
CA THR A 39 12.55 16.52 -10.38
C THR A 39 12.91 17.60 -9.37
N SER A 40 12.18 18.72 -9.32
CA SER A 40 12.39 19.79 -8.32
C SER A 40 11.77 19.51 -6.95
N PHE A 41 10.98 18.45 -6.79
CA PHE A 41 10.55 17.94 -5.47
C PHE A 41 11.55 16.97 -4.82
N VAL A 42 12.64 16.61 -5.52
CA VAL A 42 13.72 15.79 -4.97
C VAL A 42 14.80 16.72 -4.41
N GLY A 43 14.56 17.24 -3.21
CA GLY A 43 15.61 17.88 -2.44
C GLY A 43 16.64 16.83 -2.03
N PHE A 44 17.82 16.84 -2.67
CA PHE A 44 18.97 16.08 -2.19
C PHE A 44 19.42 16.69 -0.86
N ALA A 45 19.06 16.04 0.25
CA ALA A 45 19.66 16.34 1.54
C ALA A 45 21.08 15.77 1.55
N SER A 46 22.08 16.61 1.27
CA SER A 46 23.48 16.25 1.45
C SER A 46 23.79 16.25 2.96
N ALA A 47 24.24 15.12 3.49
CA ALA A 47 24.71 15.02 4.87
C ALA A 47 26.10 15.67 5.00
N GLU A 48 26.20 16.77 5.74
CA GLU A 48 27.48 17.29 6.23
C GLU A 48 28.00 16.41 7.38
N PRO A 49 29.27 15.98 7.38
CA PRO A 49 29.85 15.28 8.49
C PRO A 49 30.36 16.30 9.50
N ASN A 50 29.69 16.41 10.64
CA ASN A 50 30.30 17.03 11.82
C ASN A 50 30.04 16.19 13.05
N VAL A 51 31.15 15.90 13.74
CA VAL A 51 31.26 15.05 14.92
C VAL A 51 30.43 15.66 16.05
N ILE A 52 29.24 15.11 16.31
CA ILE A 52 28.31 15.52 17.36
C ILE A 52 27.70 14.24 17.93
N TYR A 53 27.58 14.15 19.25
CA TYR A 53 26.91 13.08 19.99
C TYR A 53 25.81 12.40 19.17
N GLN A 54 26.10 11.21 18.65
CA GLN A 54 25.19 10.48 17.77
C GLN A 54 24.12 9.83 18.64
N TYR A 55 23.02 10.55 18.84
CA TYR A 55 21.78 9.91 19.23
C TYR A 55 21.34 9.03 18.07
N ASN A 56 21.30 7.72 18.28
CA ASN A 56 20.91 6.75 17.25
C ASN A 56 19.43 6.34 17.37
N ASN A 57 18.72 6.82 18.41
CA ASN A 57 17.41 6.31 18.74
C ASN A 57 16.42 7.42 19.12
N ILE A 58 15.31 7.51 18.39
CA ILE A 58 14.30 8.57 18.55
C ILE A 58 13.49 8.47 19.86
N PRO A 59 13.16 7.29 20.42
CA PRO A 59 12.56 7.17 21.75
C PRO A 59 13.44 7.78 22.85
N VAL A 60 14.77 7.70 22.71
CA VAL A 60 15.70 8.34 23.66
C VAL A 60 15.60 9.86 23.55
N LEU A 61 15.61 10.39 22.33
CA LEU A 61 15.39 11.83 22.07
C LEU A 61 14.02 12.32 22.59
N ARG A 62 12.96 11.52 22.43
CA ARG A 62 11.65 11.81 23.02
C ARG A 62 11.73 11.87 24.54
N ASN A 63 12.36 10.90 25.18
CA ASN A 63 12.49 10.88 26.64
C ASN A 63 13.24 12.12 27.12
N HIS A 64 14.30 12.56 26.41
CA HIS A 64 14.97 13.82 26.74
C HIS A 64 14.05 15.04 26.62
N VAL A 65 13.20 15.12 25.60
CA VAL A 65 12.21 16.19 25.49
C VAL A 65 11.20 16.15 26.64
N LEU A 66 10.73 14.96 27.03
CA LEU A 66 9.82 14.80 28.18
C LEU A 66 10.50 15.20 29.50
N THR A 67 11.78 14.87 29.68
CA THR A 67 12.57 15.31 30.82
C THR A 67 12.73 16.83 30.85
N ILE A 68 12.98 17.47 29.70
CA ILE A 68 13.04 18.93 29.61
C ILE A 68 11.70 19.56 30.00
N ASP A 69 10.59 18.97 29.55
CA ASP A 69 9.25 19.45 29.89
C ASP A 69 8.97 19.37 31.40
N ASP A 70 9.39 18.28 32.05
CA ASP A 70 9.31 18.12 33.51
C ASP A 70 10.21 19.12 34.26
N LEU A 71 11.44 19.34 33.78
CA LEU A 71 12.37 20.31 34.39
C LEU A 71 11.91 21.76 34.25
N GLU A 72 11.33 22.15 33.11
CA GLU A 72 10.73 23.48 32.93
C GLU A 72 9.50 23.64 33.84
N ALA A 73 8.62 22.63 33.91
CA ALA A 73 7.43 22.68 34.77
C ALA A 73 7.78 22.85 36.25
N ARG A 74 8.90 22.26 36.69
CA ARG A 74 9.45 22.42 38.05
C ARG A 74 10.27 23.70 38.24
N SER A 75 10.35 24.55 37.23
CA SER A 75 11.17 25.78 37.23
C SER A 75 12.67 25.53 37.51
N VAL A 76 13.16 24.32 37.22
CA VAL A 76 14.59 23.97 37.37
C VAL A 76 15.42 24.62 36.25
N ILE A 77 14.82 24.75 35.06
CA ILE A 77 15.43 25.41 33.91
C ILE A 77 14.53 26.54 33.37
N PRO A 78 15.11 27.65 32.87
CA PRO A 78 14.34 28.70 32.20
C PRO A 78 13.72 28.23 30.88
N SER A 79 12.55 28.78 30.54
CA SER A 79 11.80 28.45 29.31
C SER A 79 12.60 28.64 28.03
N GLU A 80 13.50 29.61 27.99
CA GLU A 80 14.36 29.87 26.83
C GLU A 80 15.32 28.70 26.57
N ILE A 81 15.98 28.19 27.63
CA ILE A 81 16.88 27.04 27.55
C ILE A 81 16.09 25.77 27.19
N ALA A 82 14.92 25.58 27.80
CA ALA A 82 14.04 24.45 27.49
C ALA A 82 13.66 24.43 26.00
N ASN A 83 13.29 25.58 25.44
CA ASN A 83 12.95 25.70 24.02
C ASN A 83 14.14 25.44 23.10
N GLN A 84 15.33 25.95 23.41
CA GLN A 84 16.54 25.68 22.64
C GLN A 84 16.89 24.18 22.62
N GLN A 85 16.80 23.51 23.77
CA GLN A 85 17.12 22.08 23.88
C GLN A 85 16.07 21.19 23.17
N ARG A 86 14.78 21.54 23.25
CA ARG A 86 13.73 20.85 22.47
C ARG A 86 14.00 20.93 20.97
N GLN A 87 14.35 22.13 20.47
CA GLN A 87 14.68 22.32 19.06
C GLN A 87 15.92 21.55 18.67
N PHE A 88 16.95 21.52 19.53
CA PHE A 88 18.13 20.70 19.31
C PHE A 88 17.77 19.22 19.12
N TYR A 89 16.97 18.63 20.02
CA TYR A 89 16.56 17.23 19.89
C TYR A 89 15.65 16.96 18.70
N ALA A 90 14.80 17.91 18.32
CA ALA A 90 13.99 17.82 17.11
C ALA A 90 14.86 17.83 15.83
N VAL A 91 15.91 18.66 15.78
CA VAL A 91 16.89 18.66 14.69
C VAL A 91 17.66 17.34 14.63
N GLN A 92 18.08 16.79 15.78
CA GLN A 92 18.75 15.48 15.82
C GLN A 92 17.82 14.36 15.34
N ALA A 93 16.56 14.37 15.77
CA ALA A 93 15.56 13.42 15.29
C ALA A 93 15.34 13.54 13.77
N SER A 94 15.38 14.76 13.24
CA SER A 94 15.28 15.03 11.80
C SER A 94 16.45 14.42 11.03
N LYS A 95 17.67 14.54 11.58
CA LYS A 95 18.87 13.93 10.99
C LYS A 95 18.80 12.40 10.98
N ILE A 96 18.39 11.78 12.08
CA ILE A 96 18.22 10.31 12.15
C ILE A 96 17.18 9.82 11.13
N ARG A 97 16.12 10.60 10.92
CA ARG A 97 15.01 10.26 10.01
C ARG A 97 15.26 10.57 8.55
N GLY A 98 16.11 11.55 8.24
CA GLY A 98 16.21 12.13 6.91
C GLY A 98 15.00 12.99 6.51
N GLU A 99 14.13 13.38 7.44
CA GLU A 99 12.95 14.24 7.21
C GLU A 99 12.75 15.21 8.38
N SER A 100 12.07 16.35 8.17
CA SER A 100 11.86 17.35 9.24
C SER A 100 10.92 16.84 10.33
N VAL A 101 11.40 16.82 11.56
CA VAL A 101 10.67 16.41 12.77
C VAL A 101 10.51 17.62 13.68
N THR A 102 9.27 17.96 14.03
CA THR A 102 8.97 19.04 14.98
C THR A 102 8.96 18.52 16.43
N VAL A 103 9.10 19.43 17.40
CA VAL A 103 9.03 19.11 18.84
C VAL A 103 7.69 18.43 19.19
N THR A 104 6.58 18.93 18.63
CA THR A 104 5.24 18.37 18.83
C THR A 104 5.15 16.93 18.32
N ASN A 105 5.76 16.63 17.17
CA ASN A 105 5.83 15.28 16.62
C ASN A 105 6.66 14.36 17.51
N LEU A 106 7.73 14.88 18.11
CA LEU A 106 8.58 14.13 19.04
C LEU A 106 7.86 13.80 20.36
N ARG A 107 7.10 14.75 20.91
CA ARG A 107 6.27 14.52 22.12
C ARG A 107 5.23 13.43 21.89
N ASN A 108 4.53 13.54 20.76
CA ASN A 108 3.48 12.60 20.34
C ASN A 108 4.03 11.45 19.49
N TRP A 109 5.26 11.00 19.73
CA TRP A 109 5.95 10.05 18.86
C TRP A 109 5.16 8.79 18.52
N ASN A 110 4.39 8.22 19.45
CA ASN A 110 3.60 7.02 19.16
C ASN A 110 2.51 7.30 18.10
N ARG A 111 1.82 8.45 18.21
CA ARG A 111 0.85 8.90 17.20
C ARG A 111 1.53 9.30 15.91
N PHE A 112 2.65 10.02 15.98
CA PHE A 112 3.43 10.42 14.81
C PHE A 112 4.02 9.21 14.07
N LYS A 113 4.49 8.18 14.78
CA LYS A 113 4.97 6.91 14.22
C LYS A 113 3.85 6.19 13.49
N ALA A 114 2.62 6.17 14.04
CA ALA A 114 1.46 5.61 13.37
C ALA A 114 1.07 6.41 12.11
N LEU A 115 0.93 7.74 12.22
CA LEU A 115 0.61 8.62 11.09
C LEU A 115 1.66 8.54 9.99
N PHE A 116 2.95 8.56 10.35
CA PHE A 116 4.04 8.46 9.40
C PHE A 116 4.03 7.12 8.66
N ARG A 117 3.83 6.01 9.36
CA ARG A 117 3.72 4.69 8.73
C ARG A 117 2.62 4.66 7.68
N VAL A 118 1.48 5.26 8.01
CA VAL A 118 0.34 5.38 7.09
C VAL A 118 0.66 6.31 5.92
N GLN A 119 1.30 7.46 6.18
CA GLN A 119 1.77 8.36 5.13
C GLN A 119 2.80 7.69 4.21
N THR A 120 3.71 6.86 4.73
CA THR A 120 4.65 6.09 3.91
C THR A 120 3.88 5.12 3.01
N ILE A 121 2.92 4.37 3.56
CA ILE A 121 2.07 3.47 2.77
C ILE A 121 1.28 4.25 1.70
N ALA A 122 0.67 5.38 2.08
CA ALA A 122 -0.07 6.25 1.16
C ALA A 122 0.83 6.82 0.07
N LYS A 123 2.05 7.27 0.39
CA LYS A 123 3.04 7.73 -0.57
C LYS A 123 3.45 6.60 -1.52
N VAL A 124 3.72 5.39 -1.00
CA VAL A 124 4.06 4.22 -1.84
C VAL A 124 2.90 3.88 -2.78
N LEU A 125 1.66 3.81 -2.27
CA LEU A 125 0.47 3.56 -3.08
C LEU A 125 0.23 4.66 -4.11
N ALA A 126 0.38 5.93 -3.72
CA ALA A 126 0.23 7.08 -4.60
C ALA A 126 1.29 7.07 -5.71
N VAL A 127 2.54 6.71 -5.40
CA VAL A 127 3.61 6.53 -6.38
C VAL A 127 3.27 5.39 -7.34
N ILE A 128 2.83 4.24 -6.83
CA ILE A 128 2.41 3.09 -7.67
C ILE A 128 1.26 3.51 -8.61
N VAL A 129 0.20 4.12 -8.07
CA VAL A 129 -0.96 4.57 -8.84
C VAL A 129 -0.57 5.65 -9.86
N SER A 130 0.29 6.60 -9.47
CA SER A 130 0.77 7.65 -10.38
C SER A 130 1.62 7.08 -11.51
N ILE A 131 2.44 6.08 -11.24
CA ILE A 131 3.27 5.42 -12.25
C ILE A 131 2.41 4.58 -13.18
N ILE A 132 1.46 3.80 -12.65
CA ILE A 132 0.49 3.07 -13.46
C ILE A 132 -0.30 4.05 -14.35
N GLY A 133 -0.80 5.15 -13.78
CA GLY A 133 -1.50 6.20 -14.50
C GLY A 133 -0.64 6.87 -15.57
N ALA A 134 0.62 7.17 -15.25
CA ALA A 134 1.58 7.74 -16.19
C ALA A 134 1.92 6.76 -17.32
N LEU A 135 2.07 5.46 -17.04
CA LEU A 135 2.29 4.43 -18.05
C LEU A 135 1.09 4.27 -18.98
N PHE A 136 -0.14 4.32 -18.45
CA PHE A 136 -1.36 4.32 -19.29
C PHE A 136 -1.48 5.60 -20.11
N PHE A 137 -1.18 6.75 -19.52
CA PHE A 137 -1.23 8.05 -20.21
C PHE A 137 -0.16 8.14 -21.30
N LEU A 138 1.10 7.86 -20.97
CA LEU A 138 2.20 7.78 -21.92
C LEU A 138 1.94 6.69 -22.96
N GLY A 139 1.43 5.53 -22.57
CA GLY A 139 1.03 4.47 -23.51
C GLY A 139 -0.02 4.95 -24.52
N GLY A 140 -1.06 5.64 -24.07
CA GLY A 140 -2.11 6.19 -24.94
C GLY A 140 -1.67 7.40 -25.76
N VAL A 141 -0.77 8.22 -25.24
CA VAL A 141 -0.21 9.39 -25.95
C VAL A 141 0.85 8.94 -26.95
N LEU A 142 1.76 8.06 -26.56
CA LEU A 142 2.79 7.45 -27.43
C LEU A 142 2.16 6.52 -28.47
N SER A 143 1.06 5.81 -28.17
CA SER A 143 0.36 5.05 -29.23
C SER A 143 -0.21 5.96 -30.32
N ARG A 144 -0.41 7.26 -30.03
CA ARG A 144 -0.92 8.26 -30.99
C ARG A 144 0.18 9.12 -31.62
N ILE A 145 1.30 9.35 -30.92
CA ILE A 145 2.40 10.24 -31.38
C ILE A 145 3.61 9.44 -31.91
N SER A 146 3.78 8.19 -31.46
CA SER A 146 5.03 7.45 -31.63
C SER A 146 4.92 6.33 -32.66
N TRP A 147 4.58 6.67 -33.90
CA TRP A 147 4.84 5.72 -35.00
C TRP A 147 6.27 5.88 -35.54
N MET A 148 6.81 7.10 -35.54
CA MET A 148 8.16 7.38 -36.09
C MET A 148 9.32 7.11 -35.13
N ILE A 149 9.24 7.52 -33.87
CA ILE A 149 10.33 7.27 -32.89
C ILE A 149 10.36 5.79 -32.52
N ILE A 150 9.20 5.15 -32.35
CA ILE A 150 9.15 3.69 -32.18
C ILE A 150 9.71 2.98 -33.41
N ALA A 151 9.52 3.45 -34.65
CA ALA A 151 10.14 2.79 -35.81
C ALA A 151 11.68 2.79 -35.74
N ILE A 152 12.30 3.94 -35.45
CA ILE A 152 13.77 4.07 -35.34
C ILE A 152 14.30 3.31 -34.13
N VAL A 153 13.66 3.45 -32.98
CA VAL A 153 14.05 2.78 -31.73
C VAL A 153 13.81 1.26 -31.84
N LYS A 154 12.76 0.83 -32.54
CA LYS A 154 12.47 -0.59 -32.84
C LYS A 154 13.52 -1.20 -33.75
N GLU A 155 14.03 -0.48 -34.75
CA GLU A 155 15.15 -0.99 -35.58
C GLU A 155 16.44 -1.16 -34.78
N LEU A 156 16.72 -0.23 -33.86
CA LEU A 156 17.87 -0.36 -32.96
C LEU A 156 17.66 -1.49 -31.94
N LEU A 157 16.45 -1.58 -31.37
CA LEU A 157 16.07 -2.58 -30.37
C LEU A 157 16.00 -4.00 -30.95
N ALA A 158 15.57 -4.14 -32.21
CA ALA A 158 15.44 -5.43 -32.89
C ALA A 158 16.78 -6.16 -33.07
N LYS A 159 17.91 -5.45 -33.02
CA LYS A 159 19.24 -6.06 -33.11
C LYS A 159 19.69 -6.77 -31.84
N ILE A 160 19.10 -6.45 -30.69
CA ILE A 160 19.47 -7.05 -29.42
C ILE A 160 18.38 -8.04 -29.01
N PRO A 161 18.73 -9.26 -28.61
CA PRO A 161 17.76 -10.24 -28.15
C PRO A 161 16.98 -9.70 -26.94
N ILE A 162 15.67 -9.84 -26.96
CA ILE A 162 14.78 -9.43 -25.86
C ILE A 162 15.22 -9.95 -24.48
N PRO A 163 15.70 -11.21 -24.33
CA PRO A 163 16.21 -11.70 -23.05
C PRO A 163 17.35 -10.85 -22.47
N VAL A 164 18.17 -10.23 -23.32
CA VAL A 164 19.30 -9.39 -22.89
C VAL A 164 18.79 -8.12 -22.22
N TYR A 165 17.76 -7.47 -22.79
CA TYR A 165 17.16 -6.29 -22.16
C TYR A 165 16.51 -6.61 -20.83
N GLU A 166 15.78 -7.72 -20.76
CA GLU A 166 15.08 -8.14 -19.54
C GLU A 166 16.08 -8.45 -18.41
N VAL A 167 17.20 -9.12 -18.72
CA VAL A 167 18.28 -9.36 -17.76
C VAL A 167 18.95 -8.04 -17.36
N ILE A 168 19.26 -7.16 -18.31
CA ILE A 168 19.88 -5.85 -18.01
C ILE A 168 18.98 -5.03 -17.10
N PHE A 169 17.68 -4.92 -17.39
CA PHE A 169 16.76 -4.14 -16.54
C PHE A 169 16.48 -4.84 -15.20
N CYS A 170 16.43 -6.17 -15.14
CA CYS A 170 16.37 -6.89 -13.85
C CYS A 170 17.61 -6.59 -13.00
N VAL A 171 18.80 -6.72 -13.58
CA VAL A 171 20.06 -6.45 -12.86
C VAL A 171 20.16 -4.98 -12.48
N ALA A 172 19.78 -4.06 -13.36
CA ALA A 172 19.76 -2.63 -13.07
C ALA A 172 18.77 -2.29 -11.96
N GLY A 173 17.54 -2.84 -12.00
CA GLY A 173 16.54 -2.64 -10.95
C GLY A 173 17.01 -3.16 -9.59
N ALA A 174 17.61 -4.35 -9.56
CA ALA A 174 18.22 -4.91 -8.35
C ALA A 174 19.41 -4.08 -7.87
N TYR A 175 20.25 -3.58 -8.78
CA TYR A 175 21.39 -2.73 -8.45
C TYR A 175 20.93 -1.40 -7.83
N LEU A 176 19.95 -0.73 -8.45
CA LEU A 176 19.36 0.49 -7.92
C LEU A 176 18.78 0.28 -6.51
N MET A 177 18.16 -0.87 -6.26
CA MET A 177 17.62 -1.23 -4.94
C MET A 177 18.66 -1.61 -3.90
N LEU A 178 19.84 -2.09 -4.28
CA LEU A 178 20.84 -2.62 -3.36
C LEU A 178 21.95 -1.61 -3.07
N PHE A 179 22.35 -0.81 -4.05
CA PHE A 179 23.54 0.04 -3.97
C PHE A 179 23.24 1.54 -3.90
N LEU A 180 22.02 1.98 -4.23
CA LEU A 180 21.65 3.39 -4.10
C LEU A 180 20.77 3.59 -2.87
N GLU A 181 21.29 4.39 -1.93
CA GLU A 181 20.54 4.81 -0.77
C GLU A 181 19.48 5.86 -1.14
N GLY A 182 18.35 5.84 -0.44
CA GLY A 182 17.26 6.80 -0.62
C GLY A 182 15.94 6.16 -1.02
N LEU A 183 14.84 6.87 -0.76
CA LEU A 183 13.49 6.36 -1.03
C LEU A 183 13.18 6.25 -2.53
N SER A 184 13.55 7.27 -3.32
CA SER A 184 13.23 7.32 -4.74
C SER A 184 14.03 6.31 -5.58
N PRO A 185 15.35 6.11 -5.40
CA PRO A 185 16.09 5.11 -6.18
C PRO A 185 15.61 3.69 -5.85
N ASN A 186 15.34 3.41 -4.57
CA ASN A 186 14.84 2.11 -4.13
C ASN A 186 13.47 1.77 -4.73
N LEU A 187 12.51 2.70 -4.68
CA LEU A 187 11.19 2.49 -5.29
C LEU A 187 11.28 2.35 -6.80
N PHE A 188 12.09 3.16 -7.45
CA PHE A 188 12.27 3.09 -8.91
C PHE A 188 12.94 1.78 -9.33
N GLY A 189 13.97 1.34 -8.60
CA GLY A 189 14.62 0.05 -8.79
C GLY A 189 13.64 -1.12 -8.61
N ALA A 190 12.80 -1.06 -7.57
CA ALA A 190 11.79 -2.08 -7.32
C ALA A 190 10.79 -2.20 -8.47
N LEU A 191 10.33 -1.07 -9.02
CA LEU A 191 9.40 -1.04 -10.13
C LEU A 191 10.03 -1.52 -11.43
N ILE A 192 11.24 -1.07 -11.75
CA ILE A 192 11.99 -1.57 -12.92
C ILE A 192 12.15 -3.08 -12.79
N PHE A 193 12.54 -3.57 -11.62
CA PHE A 193 12.72 -4.99 -11.36
C PHE A 193 11.44 -5.79 -11.61
N PHE A 194 10.32 -5.36 -11.02
CA PHE A 194 9.02 -5.99 -11.20
C PHE A 194 8.56 -5.99 -12.66
N LEU A 195 8.63 -4.85 -13.34
CA LEU A 195 8.24 -4.72 -14.75
C LEU A 195 9.10 -5.61 -15.65
N SER A 196 10.41 -5.70 -15.37
CA SER A 196 11.33 -6.54 -16.13
C SER A 196 11.03 -8.03 -15.96
N LEU A 197 10.73 -8.48 -14.74
CA LEU A 197 10.30 -9.85 -14.49
C LEU A 197 8.96 -10.18 -15.17
N LEU A 198 8.03 -9.24 -15.14
CA LEU A 198 6.72 -9.39 -15.78
C LEU A 198 6.86 -9.52 -17.29
N LEU A 199 7.71 -8.71 -17.92
CA LEU A 199 8.01 -8.81 -19.36
C LEU A 199 8.69 -10.14 -19.71
N PHE A 200 9.70 -10.55 -18.94
CA PHE A 200 10.42 -11.82 -19.13
C PHE A 200 9.48 -13.04 -19.11
N HIS A 201 8.48 -13.02 -18.24
CA HIS A 201 7.49 -14.10 -18.15
C HIS A 201 6.32 -13.94 -19.11
N GLY A 202 5.89 -12.71 -19.41
CA GLY A 202 4.74 -12.44 -20.27
C GLY A 202 4.98 -12.71 -21.76
N LYS A 203 6.24 -12.65 -22.23
CA LYS A 203 6.53 -12.87 -23.65
C LYS A 203 6.42 -14.32 -24.10
N LYS A 204 6.66 -15.29 -23.21
CA LYS A 204 6.37 -16.71 -23.50
C LYS A 204 4.87 -17.00 -23.60
N THR A 205 4.04 -16.07 -23.16
CA THR A 205 2.57 -16.17 -23.07
C THR A 205 1.85 -15.47 -24.22
N CYS A 206 2.50 -14.51 -24.87
CA CYS A 206 1.89 -13.70 -25.94
C CYS A 206 1.82 -14.44 -27.29
N ASP A 207 2.56 -15.53 -27.47
CA ASP A 207 2.42 -16.41 -28.63
C ASP A 207 1.43 -17.55 -28.31
N LEU A 208 0.22 -17.42 -28.85
CA LEU A 208 -0.73 -18.51 -29.15
C LEU A 208 -1.15 -19.44 -27.98
N SER A 209 -1.80 -18.89 -26.96
CA SER A 209 -3.05 -19.42 -26.36
C SER A 209 -3.30 -18.71 -25.04
N LEU A 210 -4.55 -18.32 -24.80
CA LEU A 210 -5.07 -17.77 -23.54
C LEU A 210 -4.92 -18.70 -22.32
N ASP A 211 -4.17 -19.80 -22.45
CA ASP A 211 -4.06 -20.90 -21.49
C ASP A 211 -2.69 -21.00 -20.80
N SER A 212 -1.70 -20.22 -21.22
CA SER A 212 -0.45 -20.14 -20.45
C SER A 212 -0.65 -19.16 -19.30
N GLU A 213 -1.00 -19.68 -18.13
CA GLU A 213 -0.96 -18.89 -16.90
C GLU A 213 0.49 -18.40 -16.70
N ILE A 214 0.71 -17.09 -16.87
CA ILE A 214 1.89 -16.45 -16.30
C ILE A 214 1.91 -16.90 -14.85
N LYS A 215 2.96 -17.62 -14.44
CA LYS A 215 3.15 -18.05 -13.05
C LYS A 215 3.40 -16.81 -12.21
N ALA A 216 2.34 -16.10 -11.87
CA ALA A 216 2.35 -14.90 -11.04
C ALA A 216 3.05 -15.19 -9.70
N ASP A 217 2.89 -16.42 -9.21
CA ASP A 217 3.61 -17.00 -8.07
C ASP A 217 5.14 -16.92 -8.26
N PHE A 218 5.68 -17.18 -9.45
CA PHE A 218 7.12 -17.08 -9.68
C PHE A 218 7.61 -15.61 -9.62
N VAL A 219 6.91 -14.70 -10.30
CA VAL A 219 7.29 -13.28 -10.34
C VAL A 219 7.22 -12.66 -8.94
N SER A 220 6.14 -12.91 -8.22
CA SER A 220 5.94 -12.45 -6.84
C SER A 220 6.95 -13.07 -5.88
N GLY A 221 7.29 -14.36 -6.04
CA GLY A 221 8.33 -15.02 -5.24
C GLY A 221 9.72 -14.43 -5.45
N MET A 222 10.11 -14.14 -6.69
CA MET A 222 11.38 -13.47 -6.97
C MET A 222 11.43 -12.03 -6.44
N CYS A 223 10.32 -11.28 -6.59
CA CYS A 223 10.18 -9.95 -6.00
C CYS A 223 10.29 -10.01 -4.48
N LEU A 224 9.66 -10.99 -3.83
CA LEU A 224 9.74 -11.18 -2.38
C LEU A 224 11.19 -11.33 -1.93
N VAL A 225 11.95 -12.24 -2.53
CA VAL A 225 13.34 -12.50 -2.13
C VAL A 225 14.21 -11.25 -2.29
N ILE A 226 14.11 -10.58 -3.43
CA ILE A 226 14.97 -9.44 -3.75
C ILE A 226 14.55 -8.20 -2.96
N TYR A 227 13.25 -7.94 -2.81
CA TYR A 227 12.76 -6.84 -1.99
C TYR A 227 13.07 -7.07 -0.51
N ALA A 228 12.92 -8.29 0.00
CA ALA A 228 13.29 -8.59 1.39
C ALA A 228 14.80 -8.40 1.61
N GLY A 229 15.64 -8.91 0.71
CA GLY A 229 17.09 -8.71 0.78
C GLY A 229 17.49 -7.23 0.73
N SER A 230 16.93 -6.46 -0.20
CA SER A 230 17.17 -5.02 -0.32
C SER A 230 16.65 -4.24 0.89
N ALA A 231 15.44 -4.55 1.37
CA ALA A 231 14.87 -3.92 2.55
C ALA A 231 15.74 -4.14 3.80
N TRP A 232 16.25 -5.36 3.98
CA TRP A 232 17.14 -5.69 5.07
C TRP A 232 18.51 -5.00 4.93
N TRP A 233 19.08 -4.98 3.72
CA TRP A 233 20.37 -4.36 3.46
C TRP A 233 20.35 -2.83 3.64
N ASN A 234 19.39 -2.16 3.00
CA ASN A 234 19.29 -0.69 3.00
C ASN A 234 18.41 -0.12 4.11
N GLN A 235 17.92 -0.98 5.01
CA GLN A 235 17.00 -0.64 6.09
C GLN A 235 15.77 0.18 5.60
N SER A 236 15.30 -0.12 4.39
CA SER A 236 14.29 0.67 3.69
C SER A 236 12.88 0.16 3.98
N ILE A 237 12.11 0.91 4.78
CA ILE A 237 10.72 0.59 5.14
C ILE A 237 9.83 0.44 3.89
N ALA A 238 10.03 1.29 2.87
CA ALA A 238 9.22 1.25 1.66
C ALA A 238 9.40 -0.05 0.86
N VAL A 239 10.65 -0.51 0.71
CA VAL A 239 10.94 -1.80 0.07
C VAL A 239 10.43 -2.95 0.93
N ALA A 240 10.49 -2.84 2.26
CA ALA A 240 9.93 -3.84 3.18
C ALA A 240 8.41 -3.98 3.04
N VAL A 241 7.70 -2.87 2.79
CA VAL A 241 6.27 -2.87 2.46
C VAL A 241 6.02 -3.58 1.12
N LEU A 242 6.82 -3.31 0.09
CA LEU A 242 6.73 -4.01 -1.19
C LEU A 242 7.02 -5.50 -1.05
N ALA A 243 8.00 -5.89 -0.22
CA ALA A 243 8.29 -7.29 0.10
C ALA A 243 7.08 -7.96 0.76
N SER A 244 6.43 -7.27 1.71
CA SER A 244 5.22 -7.77 2.38
C SER A 244 4.05 -7.96 1.40
N LEU A 245 3.88 -7.05 0.44
CA LEU A 245 2.89 -7.19 -0.62
C LEU A 245 3.23 -8.33 -1.58
N ALA A 246 4.50 -8.47 -1.97
CA ALA A 246 4.98 -9.57 -2.80
C ALA A 246 4.78 -10.93 -2.12
N PHE A 247 4.99 -11.00 -0.79
CA PHE A 247 4.69 -12.19 0.00
C PHE A 247 3.23 -12.60 -0.11
N ILE A 248 2.30 -11.66 0.08
CA ILE A 248 0.87 -12.01 0.03
C ILE A 248 0.42 -12.29 -1.42
N ALA A 249 0.98 -11.59 -2.40
CA ALA A 249 0.75 -11.86 -3.82
C ALA A 249 1.21 -13.26 -4.23
N PHE A 250 2.32 -13.76 -3.66
CA PHE A 250 2.80 -15.13 -3.85
C PHE A 250 1.78 -16.19 -3.42
N PHE A 251 0.98 -15.89 -2.39
CA PHE A 251 -0.09 -16.78 -1.93
C PHE A 251 -1.44 -16.54 -2.65
N GLY A 252 -1.43 -15.83 -3.79
CA GLY A 252 -2.58 -15.71 -4.69
C GLY A 252 -3.47 -14.50 -4.43
N PHE A 253 -3.04 -13.53 -3.62
CA PHE A 253 -3.72 -12.25 -3.51
C PHE A 253 -3.50 -11.40 -4.77
N LYS A 254 -4.58 -10.87 -5.34
CA LYS A 254 -4.53 -10.02 -6.53
C LYS A 254 -5.23 -8.69 -6.33
N LEU A 255 -4.61 -7.66 -6.89
CA LEU A 255 -5.13 -6.31 -6.99
C LEU A 255 -5.12 -5.89 -8.46
N ILE A 256 -6.29 -5.73 -9.04
CA ILE A 256 -6.45 -5.28 -10.43
C ILE A 256 -7.09 -3.90 -10.41
N ALA A 257 -6.32 -2.91 -10.82
CA ALA A 257 -6.82 -1.54 -11.01
C ALA A 257 -7.31 -1.38 -12.46
N GLY A 258 -8.62 -1.20 -12.61
CA GLY A 258 -9.27 -0.85 -13.88
C GLY A 258 -9.71 0.62 -13.89
N PRO A 259 -10.17 1.13 -15.05
CA PRO A 259 -10.74 2.47 -15.14
C PRO A 259 -11.99 2.56 -14.25
N LEU A 260 -11.94 3.39 -13.21
CA LEU A 260 -13.00 3.60 -12.20
C LEU A 260 -13.34 2.40 -11.29
N SER A 261 -12.58 1.31 -11.36
CA SER A 261 -12.85 0.11 -10.56
C SER A 261 -11.57 -0.47 -9.97
N LEU A 262 -11.59 -0.80 -8.68
CA LEU A 262 -10.53 -1.55 -8.02
C LEU A 262 -11.07 -2.95 -7.69
N LEU A 263 -10.56 -3.97 -8.35
CA LEU A 263 -10.89 -5.36 -8.05
C LEU A 263 -9.82 -5.90 -7.12
N ILE A 264 -10.23 -6.32 -5.92
CA ILE A 264 -9.36 -6.92 -4.92
C ILE A 264 -9.90 -8.31 -4.59
N GLY A 265 -9.03 -9.32 -4.60
CA GLY A 265 -9.46 -10.68 -4.27
C GLY A 265 -8.36 -11.71 -4.39
N PHE A 266 -8.79 -12.95 -4.62
CA PHE A 266 -7.94 -14.12 -4.80
C PHE A 266 -8.33 -14.86 -6.07
N ASP A 267 -7.40 -15.62 -6.63
CA ASP A 267 -7.63 -16.39 -7.87
C ASP A 267 -8.63 -17.53 -7.71
N SER A 268 -8.61 -18.19 -6.56
CA SER A 268 -9.45 -19.34 -6.27
C SER A 268 -9.81 -19.38 -4.79
N GLU A 269 -10.83 -20.17 -4.43
CA GLU A 269 -11.23 -20.36 -3.04
C GLU A 269 -10.07 -20.97 -2.21
N ASP A 270 -9.32 -21.90 -2.79
CA ASP A 270 -8.15 -22.52 -2.13
C ASP A 270 -7.04 -21.48 -1.88
N LYS A 271 -6.74 -20.65 -2.88
CA LYS A 271 -5.78 -19.54 -2.74
C LYS A 271 -6.29 -18.47 -1.78
N ALA A 272 -7.60 -18.26 -1.67
CA ALA A 272 -8.17 -17.38 -0.65
C ALA A 272 -7.89 -17.90 0.76
N GLY A 273 -8.05 -19.20 1.01
CA GLY A 273 -7.68 -19.83 2.28
C GLY A 273 -6.18 -19.68 2.58
N GLN A 274 -5.33 -20.04 1.62
CA GLN A 274 -3.86 -19.97 1.77
C GLN A 274 -3.37 -18.54 1.97
N GLY A 275 -3.84 -17.59 1.16
CA GLY A 275 -3.48 -16.18 1.25
C GLY A 275 -3.97 -15.53 2.52
N THR A 276 -5.18 -15.85 2.99
CA THR A 276 -5.69 -15.38 4.28
C THR A 276 -4.83 -15.91 5.43
N PHE A 277 -4.51 -17.20 5.42
CA PHE A 277 -3.65 -17.80 6.45
C PHE A 277 -2.24 -17.18 6.43
N ALA A 278 -1.63 -17.04 5.25
CA ALA A 278 -0.32 -16.41 5.08
C ALA A 278 -0.34 -14.95 5.58
N ALA A 279 -1.39 -14.19 5.28
CA ALA A 279 -1.57 -12.83 5.79
C ALA A 279 -1.71 -12.80 7.31
N GLY A 280 -2.38 -13.78 7.92
CA GLY A 280 -2.44 -13.94 9.38
C GLY A 280 -1.08 -14.25 10.02
N CYS A 281 -0.28 -15.11 9.38
CA CYS A 281 1.10 -15.37 9.79
C CYS A 281 1.97 -14.11 9.68
N LEU A 282 1.84 -13.35 8.58
CA LEU A 282 2.57 -12.11 8.36
C LEU A 282 2.15 -11.04 9.39
N MET A 283 0.86 -10.92 9.69
CA MET A 283 0.34 -10.04 10.75
C MET A 283 0.93 -10.43 12.11
N SER A 284 0.93 -11.72 12.44
CA SER A 284 1.50 -12.24 13.70
C SER A 284 2.99 -11.94 13.80
N PHE A 285 3.74 -12.12 12.71
CA PHE A 285 5.15 -11.73 12.62
C PHE A 285 5.33 -10.23 12.88
N GLY A 286 4.49 -9.38 12.27
CA GLY A 286 4.48 -7.94 12.53
C GLY A 286 4.20 -7.57 13.98
N ILE A 287 3.31 -8.31 14.67
CA ILE A 287 3.02 -8.12 16.09
C ILE A 287 4.22 -8.55 16.95
N ILE A 288 4.85 -9.68 16.66
CA ILE A 288 6.05 -10.14 17.39
C ILE A 288 7.18 -9.11 17.29
N LEU A 289 7.39 -8.52 16.10
CA LEU A 289 8.34 -7.42 15.91
C LEU A 289 8.02 -6.20 16.78
N THR A 290 6.75 -5.92 17.08
CA THR A 290 6.40 -4.77 17.94
C THR A 290 6.88 -4.92 19.38
N GLN A 291 7.06 -6.16 19.85
CA GLN A 291 7.41 -6.46 21.23
C GLN A 291 8.92 -6.50 21.48
N ASN A 292 9.75 -6.16 20.48
CA ASN A 292 11.22 -6.19 20.53
C ASN A 292 11.81 -7.58 20.89
N TYR A 293 11.09 -8.66 20.63
CA TYR A 293 11.62 -10.03 20.82
C TYR A 293 12.68 -10.42 19.76
N LEU A 294 12.85 -9.59 18.74
CA LEU A 294 13.65 -9.87 17.55
C LEU A 294 14.72 -8.79 17.33
N PRO A 295 15.80 -9.10 16.58
CA PRO A 295 16.86 -8.13 16.30
C PRO A 295 16.34 -6.88 15.57
N SER A 296 16.82 -5.70 15.95
CA SER A 296 16.38 -4.43 15.35
C SER A 296 16.62 -4.31 13.85
N SER A 297 17.49 -5.16 13.28
CA SER A 297 17.75 -5.21 11.84
C SER A 297 16.54 -5.66 11.00
N ILE A 298 15.57 -6.33 11.60
CA ILE A 298 14.34 -6.79 10.92
C ILE A 298 13.09 -5.95 11.25
N ASP A 299 13.24 -4.89 12.06
CA ASP A 299 12.13 -3.98 12.40
C ASP A 299 11.58 -3.23 11.18
N VAL A 300 12.36 -3.12 10.10
CA VAL A 300 11.94 -2.49 8.84
C VAL A 300 10.71 -3.16 8.23
N PHE A 301 10.53 -4.47 8.45
CA PHE A 301 9.38 -5.24 7.98
C PHE A 301 8.12 -5.01 8.81
N GLN A 302 8.23 -4.48 10.02
CA GLN A 302 7.10 -4.34 10.94
C GLN A 302 5.93 -3.58 10.29
N THR A 303 6.21 -2.49 9.58
CA THR A 303 5.17 -1.66 8.97
C THR A 303 4.44 -2.39 7.85
N GLY A 304 5.18 -3.02 6.94
CA GLY A 304 4.62 -3.79 5.83
C GLY A 304 3.84 -5.01 6.31
N ALA A 305 4.40 -5.73 7.27
CA ALA A 305 3.80 -6.94 7.83
C ALA A 305 2.49 -6.64 8.57
N LEU A 306 2.49 -5.60 9.42
CA LEU A 306 1.27 -5.18 10.13
C LEU A 306 0.22 -4.65 9.15
N PHE A 307 0.58 -3.80 8.19
CA PHE A 307 -0.38 -3.24 7.25
C PHE A 307 -0.95 -4.29 6.30
N ALA A 308 -0.09 -4.91 5.49
CA ALA A 308 -0.51 -5.82 4.44
C ALA A 308 -1.09 -7.10 5.04
N GLY A 309 -0.47 -7.63 6.10
CA GLY A 309 -0.96 -8.80 6.82
C GLY A 309 -2.37 -8.56 7.39
N THR A 310 -2.57 -7.48 8.15
CA THR A 310 -3.89 -7.17 8.71
C THR A 310 -4.94 -6.91 7.63
N PHE A 311 -4.59 -6.11 6.61
CA PHE A 311 -5.51 -5.78 5.52
C PHE A 311 -5.97 -7.02 4.75
N VAL A 312 -5.04 -7.84 4.28
CA VAL A 312 -5.39 -9.02 3.48
C VAL A 312 -6.00 -10.12 4.34
N TYR A 313 -5.58 -10.27 5.60
CA TYR A 313 -6.20 -11.21 6.52
C TYR A 313 -7.69 -10.92 6.71
N PHE A 314 -8.04 -9.67 7.06
CA PHE A 314 -9.45 -9.33 7.29
C PHE A 314 -10.29 -9.30 6.01
N LEU A 315 -9.72 -8.81 4.91
CA LEU A 315 -10.38 -8.89 3.62
C LEU A 315 -10.65 -10.34 3.22
N GLY A 316 -9.65 -11.21 3.39
CA GLY A 316 -9.75 -12.63 3.10
C GLY A 316 -10.76 -13.35 3.97
N MET A 317 -10.77 -13.09 5.28
CA MET A 317 -11.80 -13.62 6.19
C MET A 317 -13.20 -13.14 5.81
N THR A 318 -13.35 -11.88 5.37
CA THR A 318 -14.63 -11.33 4.90
C THR A 318 -15.11 -12.07 3.64
N ILE A 319 -14.23 -12.19 2.63
CA ILE A 319 -14.53 -12.91 1.37
C ILE A 319 -14.88 -14.38 1.65
N LEU A 320 -14.07 -15.08 2.45
CA LEU A 320 -14.26 -16.50 2.77
C LEU A 320 -15.53 -16.75 3.59
N SER A 321 -15.99 -15.77 4.36
CA SER A 321 -17.23 -15.86 5.16
C SER A 321 -18.49 -15.51 4.37
N SER A 322 -18.35 -14.97 3.15
CA SER A 322 -19.48 -14.58 2.33
C SER A 322 -20.24 -15.78 1.79
N LYS A 323 -21.57 -15.72 1.76
CA LYS A 323 -22.46 -16.77 1.24
C LYS A 323 -22.23 -17.06 -0.24
N TRP A 324 -21.70 -16.08 -0.97
CA TRP A 324 -21.45 -16.19 -2.41
C TRP A 324 -20.20 -17.03 -2.71
N VAL A 325 -19.31 -17.20 -1.72
CA VAL A 325 -18.07 -17.97 -1.84
C VAL A 325 -18.14 -19.25 -1.02
N ALA A 326 -18.63 -19.18 0.22
CA ALA A 326 -18.68 -20.31 1.12
C ALA A 326 -19.84 -21.26 0.79
N SER A 327 -19.55 -22.25 -0.07
CA SER A 327 -20.46 -23.37 -0.33
C SER A 327 -20.45 -24.41 0.81
N LYS A 328 -19.31 -24.57 1.49
CA LYS A 328 -19.11 -25.53 2.59
C LYS A 328 -18.65 -24.81 3.86
N ASN A 329 -19.11 -25.31 5.02
CA ASN A 329 -18.73 -24.79 6.35
C ASN A 329 -19.02 -23.29 6.56
N TYR A 330 -20.05 -22.74 5.90
CA TYR A 330 -20.45 -21.33 6.01
C TYR A 330 -20.56 -20.84 7.45
N TRP A 331 -21.27 -21.59 8.31
CA TRP A 331 -21.43 -21.25 9.72
C TRP A 331 -20.09 -21.14 10.47
N LEU A 332 -19.21 -22.13 10.28
CA LEU A 332 -17.90 -22.15 10.93
C LEU A 332 -17.06 -20.94 10.50
N ARG A 333 -17.03 -20.63 9.20
CA ARG A 333 -16.26 -19.48 8.68
C ARG A 333 -16.77 -18.15 9.25
N ASN A 334 -18.08 -17.96 9.35
CA ASN A 334 -18.66 -16.75 9.97
C ASN A 334 -18.32 -16.62 11.45
N VAL A 335 -18.39 -17.71 12.22
CA VAL A 335 -18.00 -17.71 13.63
C VAL A 335 -16.53 -17.35 13.78
N ILE A 336 -15.64 -17.93 12.97
CA ILE A 336 -14.20 -17.61 13.01
C ILE A 336 -13.96 -16.14 12.63
N THR A 337 -14.60 -15.62 11.58
CA THR A 337 -14.46 -14.19 11.19
C THR A 337 -14.91 -13.26 12.30
N PHE A 338 -16.05 -13.55 12.93
CA PHE A 338 -16.59 -12.73 14.02
C PHE A 338 -15.67 -12.74 15.25
N VAL A 339 -15.26 -13.94 15.71
CA VAL A 339 -14.38 -14.09 16.87
C VAL A 339 -13.01 -13.46 16.59
N SER A 340 -12.46 -13.66 15.39
CA SER A 340 -11.18 -13.07 15.00
C SER A 340 -11.22 -11.54 14.97
N GLY A 341 -12.29 -10.94 14.42
CA GLY A 341 -12.51 -9.50 14.44
C GLY A 341 -12.49 -8.92 15.85
N LEU A 342 -13.28 -9.50 16.77
CA LEU A 342 -13.33 -9.06 18.16
C LEU A 342 -11.99 -9.26 18.88
N ALA A 343 -11.39 -10.44 18.75
CA ALA A 343 -10.12 -10.77 19.39
C ALA A 343 -8.99 -9.83 18.95
N MET A 344 -8.94 -9.50 17.66
CA MET A 344 -7.92 -8.62 17.12
C MET A 344 -8.15 -7.14 17.46
N ILE A 345 -9.39 -6.65 17.51
CA ILE A 345 -9.67 -5.29 17.99
C ILE A 345 -9.24 -5.16 19.46
N TRP A 346 -9.56 -6.15 20.28
CA TRP A 346 -9.15 -6.20 21.69
C TRP A 346 -7.62 -6.25 21.85
N ALA A 347 -6.96 -7.16 21.12
CA ALA A 347 -5.50 -7.30 21.16
C ALA A 347 -4.79 -6.04 20.64
N ALA A 348 -5.26 -5.47 19.52
CA ALA A 348 -4.68 -4.26 18.95
C ALA A 348 -4.86 -3.04 19.85
N THR A 349 -6.00 -2.93 20.56
CA THR A 349 -6.21 -1.88 21.56
C THR A 349 -5.26 -2.05 22.75
N SER A 350 -5.12 -3.28 23.26
CA SER A 350 -4.26 -3.58 24.40
C SER A 350 -2.77 -3.36 24.11
N LEU A 351 -2.35 -3.60 22.87
CA LEU A 351 -0.96 -3.43 22.42
C LEU A 351 -0.70 -2.04 21.79
N GLU A 352 -1.67 -1.11 21.85
CA GLU A 352 -1.60 0.22 21.23
C GLU A 352 -1.26 0.19 19.72
N LEU A 353 -1.67 -0.87 19.01
CA LEU A 353 -1.45 -1.06 17.58
C LEU A 353 -2.51 -0.32 16.77
N GLY A 354 -2.45 1.02 16.77
CA GLY A 354 -3.46 1.88 16.15
C GLY A 354 -3.81 1.53 14.69
N MET A 355 -2.81 1.15 13.88
CA MET A 355 -3.02 0.72 12.49
C MET A 355 -3.82 -0.59 12.39
N VAL A 356 -3.46 -1.59 13.20
CA VAL A 356 -4.15 -2.89 13.20
C VAL A 356 -5.59 -2.70 13.68
N ASN A 357 -5.77 -1.91 14.74
CA ASN A 357 -7.08 -1.59 15.29
C ASN A 357 -7.98 -0.91 14.25
N ALA A 358 -7.44 0.07 13.52
CA ALA A 358 -8.17 0.80 12.49
C ALA A 358 -8.61 -0.08 11.31
N ILE A 359 -7.73 -0.97 10.83
CA ILE A 359 -8.04 -1.90 9.74
C ILE A 359 -9.04 -2.96 10.23
N ALA A 360 -8.76 -3.60 11.37
CA ALA A 360 -9.63 -4.63 11.95
C ALA A 360 -11.04 -4.10 12.24
N GLY A 361 -11.15 -2.92 12.85
CA GLY A 361 -12.43 -2.26 13.12
C GLY A 361 -13.22 -1.96 11.84
N THR A 362 -12.54 -1.46 10.81
CA THR A 362 -13.16 -1.15 9.51
C THR A 362 -13.69 -2.41 8.83
N PHE A 363 -12.88 -3.48 8.74
CA PHE A 363 -13.32 -4.73 8.11
C PHE A 363 -14.35 -5.49 8.93
N PHE A 364 -14.29 -5.43 10.27
CA PHE A 364 -15.30 -6.03 11.13
C PHE A 364 -16.68 -5.38 10.90
N VAL A 365 -16.70 -4.06 10.76
CA VAL A 365 -17.89 -3.31 10.37
C VAL A 365 -18.39 -3.72 8.98
N LEU A 366 -17.50 -3.80 7.98
CA LEU A 366 -17.86 -4.26 6.65
C LEU A 366 -18.42 -5.68 6.67
N PHE A 367 -17.87 -6.57 7.50
CA PHE A 367 -18.38 -7.91 7.72
C PHE A 367 -19.80 -7.90 8.31
N ILE A 368 -20.08 -7.08 9.33
CA ILE A 368 -21.44 -6.95 9.88
C ILE A 368 -22.42 -6.42 8.82
N MET A 369 -22.01 -5.43 8.03
CA MET A 369 -22.83 -4.90 6.93
C MET A 369 -23.10 -5.96 5.86
N ASP A 370 -22.07 -6.72 5.48
CA ASP A 370 -22.20 -7.84 4.54
C ASP A 370 -23.20 -8.88 5.07
N LYS A 371 -23.07 -9.31 6.34
CA LYS A 371 -24.03 -10.24 6.95
C LYS A 371 -25.45 -9.67 7.00
N TYR A 372 -25.60 -8.39 7.28
CA TYR A 372 -26.90 -7.72 7.27
C TYR A 372 -27.53 -7.79 5.86
N VAL A 373 -26.77 -7.48 4.81
CA VAL A 373 -27.24 -7.58 3.41
C VAL A 373 -27.54 -9.03 3.01
N GLU A 374 -26.73 -9.98 3.44
CA GLU A 374 -26.94 -11.40 3.19
C GLU A 374 -28.24 -11.91 3.81
N LEU A 375 -28.53 -11.51 5.05
CA LEU A 375 -29.80 -11.77 5.72
C LEU A 375 -30.94 -11.13 4.93
N CYS A 376 -30.87 -9.83 4.69
CA CYS A 376 -31.90 -9.10 3.94
C CYS A 376 -32.27 -9.78 2.62
N THR A 377 -31.28 -10.17 1.82
CA THR A 377 -31.51 -10.85 0.53
C THR A 377 -32.10 -12.26 0.65
N LEU A 378 -32.02 -12.93 1.80
CA LEU A 378 -32.68 -14.22 2.06
C LEU A 378 -34.17 -14.08 2.39
N TRP A 379 -34.58 -12.97 3.02
CA TRP A 379 -35.96 -12.76 3.51
C TRP A 379 -36.85 -11.99 2.53
N VAL A 380 -36.28 -11.46 1.46
CA VAL A 380 -36.99 -10.65 0.47
C VAL A 380 -37.56 -11.56 -0.62
N LYS A 381 -38.84 -11.90 -0.49
CA LYS A 381 -39.64 -12.43 -1.62
C LYS A 381 -40.43 -11.34 -2.35
N ASP A 382 -40.72 -10.23 -1.65
CA ASP A 382 -41.58 -9.14 -2.14
C ASP A 382 -40.85 -7.78 -2.09
N GLU A 383 -41.25 -6.85 -2.96
CA GLU A 383 -40.65 -5.52 -3.12
C GLU A 383 -40.68 -4.67 -1.81
N ILE A 384 -41.71 -4.86 -0.97
CA ILE A 384 -41.86 -4.17 0.31
C ILE A 384 -40.78 -4.60 1.30
N SER A 385 -40.48 -5.90 1.37
CA SER A 385 -39.40 -6.44 2.20
C SER A 385 -38.04 -5.93 1.73
N PHE A 386 -37.86 -5.75 0.41
CA PHE A 386 -36.64 -5.18 -0.16
C PHE A 386 -36.47 -3.73 0.29
N GLY A 387 -37.53 -2.91 0.20
CA GLY A 387 -37.54 -1.54 0.68
C GLY A 387 -37.23 -1.41 2.17
N ALA A 388 -37.84 -2.25 3.01
CA ALA A 388 -37.57 -2.30 4.45
C ALA A 388 -36.12 -2.71 4.76
N SER A 389 -35.56 -3.64 3.99
CA SER A 389 -34.17 -4.07 4.15
C SER A 389 -33.16 -2.97 3.81
N LEU A 390 -33.41 -2.21 2.74
CA LEU A 390 -32.63 -1.04 2.35
C LEU A 390 -32.73 0.09 3.39
N LEU A 391 -33.92 0.32 3.94
CA LEU A 391 -34.12 1.29 5.03
C LEU A 391 -33.28 0.89 6.25
N GLY A 392 -33.34 -0.37 6.67
CA GLY A 392 -32.54 -0.85 7.79
C GLY A 392 -31.03 -0.85 7.51
N ALA A 393 -30.60 -1.09 6.25
CA ALA A 393 -29.20 -0.89 5.85
C ALA A 393 -28.78 0.57 5.99
N GLY A 394 -29.66 1.51 5.58
CA GLY A 394 -29.45 2.94 5.72
C GLY A 394 -29.37 3.38 7.18
N LEU A 395 -30.25 2.86 8.05
CA LEU A 395 -30.22 3.13 9.49
C LEU A 395 -28.98 2.54 10.17
N ALA A 396 -28.60 1.31 9.80
CA ALA A 396 -27.36 0.69 10.28
C ALA A 396 -26.13 1.49 9.83
N GLY A 397 -26.11 1.94 8.57
CA GLY A 397 -25.10 2.84 8.03
C GLY A 397 -25.03 4.18 8.76
N PHE A 398 -26.18 4.78 9.09
CA PHE A 398 -26.24 6.03 9.86
C PHE A 398 -25.75 5.85 11.30
N GLY A 399 -26.16 4.76 11.97
CA GLY A 399 -25.62 4.39 13.27
C GLY A 399 -24.11 4.18 13.23
N LEU A 400 -23.61 3.58 12.14
CA LEU A 400 -22.19 3.41 11.89
C LEU A 400 -21.45 4.74 11.73
N ILE A 401 -22.00 5.68 10.98
CA ILE A 401 -21.44 7.04 10.88
C ILE A 401 -21.32 7.66 12.28
N ARG A 402 -22.34 7.52 13.13
CA ARG A 402 -22.26 7.99 14.52
C ARG A 402 -21.18 7.28 15.34
N VAL A 403 -21.01 5.97 15.18
CA VAL A 403 -19.93 5.23 15.85
C VAL A 403 -18.55 5.69 15.34
N ILE A 404 -18.42 5.95 14.04
CA ILE A 404 -17.20 6.51 13.43
C ILE A 404 -16.90 7.89 14.00
N GLU A 405 -17.90 8.75 14.15
CA GLU A 405 -17.75 10.08 14.74
C GLU A 405 -17.36 10.03 16.22
N LEU A 406 -17.96 9.12 17.00
CA LEU A 406 -17.72 9.00 18.44
C LEU A 406 -16.39 8.30 18.75
N HIS A 407 -15.96 7.37 17.90
CA HIS A 407 -14.76 6.58 18.11
C HIS A 407 -13.90 6.46 16.85
N PRO A 408 -13.39 7.59 16.32
CA PRO A 408 -12.68 7.60 15.04
C PRO A 408 -11.39 6.76 15.08
N GLN A 409 -10.81 6.53 16.27
CA GLN A 409 -9.58 5.75 16.45
C GLN A 409 -9.67 4.27 16.01
N TYR A 410 -10.88 3.73 15.83
CA TYR A 410 -11.10 2.36 15.36
C TYR A 410 -11.24 2.25 13.83
N PHE A 411 -11.12 3.36 13.09
CA PHE A 411 -11.38 3.39 11.66
C PHE A 411 -10.16 3.86 10.86
N ILE A 412 -9.98 3.26 9.67
CA ILE A 412 -8.82 3.55 8.81
C ILE A 412 -8.78 5.02 8.36
N PHE A 413 -9.94 5.67 8.27
CA PHE A 413 -10.06 7.06 7.83
C PHE A 413 -9.42 8.06 8.81
N HIS A 414 -9.42 7.77 10.13
CA HIS A 414 -8.71 8.62 11.09
C HIS A 414 -7.21 8.63 10.81
N LEU A 415 -6.64 7.55 10.28
CA LEU A 415 -5.19 7.52 10.03
C LEU A 415 -4.74 8.56 8.98
N PHE A 416 -5.67 9.15 8.22
CA PHE A 416 -5.40 10.15 7.20
C PHE A 416 -5.85 11.58 7.56
N SER A 417 -6.62 11.75 8.65
CA SER A 417 -7.04 13.05 9.20
C SER A 417 -6.09 13.51 10.29
#